data_AF-A0A3D1ZBG1-F1
#
_entry.id   AF-A0A3D1ZBG1-F1
#
_cell.length_a   1.000
_cell.length_b   1.000
_cell.length_c   1.000
_cell.angle_alpha   90.00
_cell.angle_beta   90.00
_cell.angle_gamma   90.00
#
_symmetry.space_group_name_H-M   'P 1'
#
loop_
_entity.id
_entity.type
_entity.pdbx_description
1 polymer ?
#
loop_
_entity_poly.entity_id
_entity_poly.type
_entity_poly.pdbx_seq_one_letter_code
_entity_poly.pdbx_strand_id
1 'polypeptide(L)'
;TIPEDGDMLPLINRPRSDIPAVTHVDYSARIQTVSPAEKPDYYAVIKEFEKLTGYGLIVNTSFNVRGEPIVASPEDAYRCFMRTGIDMLVLENCILIKNEQPEFPEDEDWKDIYAVD
;
A
#
# COMPACT_ATOMS: atom_id res chain seq x y z
N THR A 1 11.33 -15.30 21.37
CA THR A 1 12.64 -15.84 20.99
C THR A 1 12.50 -16.51 19.64
N ILE A 2 13.45 -16.34 18.73
CA ILE A 2 13.41 -17.03 17.43
C ILE A 2 13.43 -18.54 17.71
N PRO A 3 12.56 -19.35 17.09
CA PRO A 3 12.53 -20.79 17.30
C PRO A 3 13.84 -21.42 16.85
N GLU A 4 14.32 -22.45 17.56
CA GLU A 4 15.60 -23.11 17.24
C GLU A 4 15.60 -23.77 15.85
N ASP A 5 14.42 -24.14 15.35
CA ASP A 5 14.19 -24.69 14.02
C ASP A 5 14.06 -23.61 12.92
N GLY A 6 14.08 -22.33 13.30
CA GLY A 6 13.93 -21.19 12.39
C GLY A 6 12.51 -20.99 11.85
N ASP A 7 11.52 -21.80 12.27
CA ASP A 7 10.16 -21.67 11.78
C ASP A 7 9.45 -20.47 12.42
N MET A 8 9.37 -19.37 11.67
CA MET A 8 8.73 -18.14 12.13
C MET A 8 7.20 -18.15 11.95
N LEU A 9 6.62 -19.12 11.22
CA LEU A 9 5.18 -19.15 10.94
C LEU A 9 4.31 -19.22 12.22
N PRO A 10 4.64 -20.05 13.24
CA PRO A 10 3.87 -20.10 14.48
C PRO A 10 3.95 -18.83 15.30
N LEU A 11 5.02 -18.04 15.11
CA LEU A 11 5.11 -16.71 15.68
C LEU A 11 4.23 -15.76 14.87
N ILE A 12 4.44 -15.62 13.57
CA ILE A 12 3.75 -14.65 12.69
C ILE A 12 2.23 -14.76 12.84
N ASN A 13 1.69 -15.98 12.90
CA ASN A 13 0.24 -16.24 12.98
C ASN A 13 -0.42 -15.93 14.35
N ARG A 14 0.30 -15.36 15.32
CA ARG A 14 -0.27 -14.94 16.60
C ARG A 14 -0.77 -13.48 16.52
N PRO A 15 -2.01 -13.21 16.94
CA PRO A 15 -2.47 -11.83 17.17
C PRO A 15 -1.56 -11.15 18.20
N ARG A 16 -1.07 -9.95 17.87
CA ARG A 16 -0.14 -9.17 18.72
C ARG A 16 -0.68 -7.80 19.12
N SER A 17 -1.60 -7.27 18.34
CA SER A 17 -2.27 -5.99 18.54
C SER A 17 -3.60 -6.02 17.79
N ASP A 18 -4.40 -4.99 18.00
CA ASP A 18 -5.64 -4.79 17.23
C ASP A 18 -5.38 -4.50 15.74
N ILE A 19 -4.12 -4.19 15.38
CA ILE A 19 -3.71 -3.80 14.02
C ILE A 19 -2.46 -4.61 13.58
N PRO A 20 -2.62 -5.94 13.39
CA PRO A 20 -1.49 -6.83 13.15
C PRO A 20 -0.76 -6.55 11.83
N ALA A 21 -1.44 -5.97 10.83
CA ALA A 21 -0.89 -5.70 9.51
C ALA A 21 0.33 -4.75 9.50
N VAL A 22 0.51 -3.95 10.56
CA VAL A 22 1.62 -2.98 10.71
C VAL A 22 2.47 -3.24 11.96
N THR A 23 2.21 -4.33 12.68
CA THR A 23 2.91 -4.68 13.92
C THR A 23 3.93 -5.77 13.66
N HIS A 24 5.21 -5.48 13.90
CA HIS A 24 6.27 -6.46 13.76
C HIS A 24 6.22 -7.54 14.85
N VAL A 25 6.98 -8.63 14.64
CA VAL A 25 7.06 -9.77 15.57
C VAL A 25 7.52 -9.35 16.98
N ASP A 26 8.31 -8.30 17.07
CA ASP A 26 8.86 -7.70 18.29
C ASP A 26 7.98 -6.59 18.89
N TYR A 27 6.73 -6.44 18.41
CA TYR A 27 5.76 -5.41 18.80
C TYR A 27 6.13 -3.98 18.40
N SER A 28 7.15 -3.78 17.57
CA SER A 28 7.47 -2.46 17.00
C SER A 28 6.62 -2.15 15.76
N ALA A 29 6.64 -0.88 15.34
CA ALA A 29 6.05 -0.40 14.08
C ALA A 29 6.91 0.73 13.49
N ARG A 30 6.86 0.91 12.16
CA ARG A 30 7.49 2.06 11.48
C ARG A 30 6.45 3.16 11.29
N ILE A 31 6.50 4.17 12.13
CA ILE A 31 5.48 5.22 12.19
C ILE A 31 5.88 6.41 11.32
N GLN A 32 4.92 6.92 10.54
CA GLN A 32 4.98 8.21 9.87
C GLN A 32 3.83 9.08 10.39
N THR A 33 4.14 10.24 10.98
CA THR A 33 3.11 11.18 11.43
C THR A 33 2.71 12.13 10.30
N VAL A 34 1.42 12.43 10.20
CA VAL A 34 0.87 13.36 9.20
C VAL A 34 0.27 14.55 9.94
N SER A 35 0.74 15.75 9.61
CA SER A 35 0.23 17.00 10.18
C SER A 35 -0.83 17.63 9.28
N PRO A 36 -1.96 18.13 9.82
CA PRO A 36 -2.95 18.87 9.04
C PRO A 36 -2.37 20.18 8.47
N ALA A 37 -1.30 20.71 9.07
CA ALA A 37 -0.64 21.92 8.56
C ALA A 37 0.24 21.64 7.32
N GLU A 38 0.72 20.41 7.14
CA GLU A 38 1.64 20.02 6.07
C GLU A 38 0.92 19.30 4.92
N LYS A 39 -0.01 18.41 5.25
CA LYS A 39 -0.77 17.58 4.30
C LYS A 39 -2.24 17.48 4.73
N PRO A 40 -3.01 18.57 4.59
CA PRO A 40 -4.39 18.64 5.08
C PRO A 40 -5.29 17.56 4.48
N ASP A 41 -5.15 17.28 3.18
CA ASP A 41 -6.01 16.31 2.48
C ASP A 41 -5.75 14.89 2.96
N TYR A 42 -4.48 14.51 3.11
CA TYR A 42 -4.10 13.19 3.61
C TYR A 42 -4.48 13.01 5.08
N TYR A 43 -4.34 14.07 5.89
CA TYR A 43 -4.83 14.08 7.26
C TYR A 43 -6.34 13.88 7.33
N ALA A 44 -7.11 14.54 6.45
CA ALA A 44 -8.57 14.42 6.40
C ALA A 44 -9.01 12.98 6.09
N VAL A 45 -8.33 12.29 5.17
CA VAL A 45 -8.57 10.86 4.87
C VAL A 45 -8.36 10.00 6.11
N ILE A 46 -7.23 10.18 6.82
CA ILE A 46 -6.93 9.40 8.04
C ILE A 46 -7.97 9.69 9.14
N LYS A 47 -8.38 10.95 9.31
CA LYS A 47 -9.41 11.32 10.28
C LYS A 47 -10.79 10.76 9.94
N GLU A 48 -11.15 10.68 8.67
CA GLU A 48 -12.42 10.07 8.27
C GLU A 48 -12.38 8.55 8.48
N PHE A 49 -11.25 7.91 8.17
CA PHE A 49 -11.02 6.51 8.49
C PHE A 49 -11.11 6.23 9.99
N GLU A 50 -10.60 7.12 10.84
CA GLU A 50 -10.75 7.03 12.30
C GLU A 50 -12.20 7.09 12.76
N LYS A 51 -13.02 7.99 12.21
CA LYS A 51 -14.44 8.07 12.56
C LYS A 51 -15.20 6.79 12.20
N LEU A 52 -14.83 6.15 11.09
CA LEU A 52 -15.48 4.94 10.60
C LEU A 52 -15.03 3.68 11.32
N THR A 53 -13.75 3.60 11.71
CA THR A 53 -13.13 2.36 12.20
C THR A 53 -12.71 2.40 13.67
N GLY A 54 -12.60 3.60 14.26
CA GLY A 54 -11.99 3.84 15.57
C GLY A 54 -10.45 3.94 15.54
N TYR A 55 -9.80 3.73 14.39
CA TYR A 55 -8.34 3.73 14.27
C TYR A 55 -7.84 4.90 13.41
N GLY A 56 -7.02 5.78 13.99
CA GLY A 56 -6.45 6.96 13.33
C GLY A 56 -5.18 6.68 12.53
N LEU A 57 -5.15 5.60 11.77
CA LEU A 57 -4.00 5.24 10.94
C LEU A 57 -4.41 4.47 9.69
N ILE A 58 -3.55 4.53 8.68
CA ILE A 58 -3.66 3.74 7.45
C ILE A 58 -2.29 3.17 7.09
N VAL A 59 -2.26 2.07 6.33
CA VAL A 59 -1.03 1.50 5.80
C VAL A 59 -0.54 2.38 4.65
N ASN A 60 0.74 2.80 4.71
CA ASN A 60 1.39 3.52 3.62
C ASN A 60 2.51 2.64 3.05
N THR A 61 2.38 2.23 1.78
CA THR A 61 3.38 1.45 1.05
C THR A 61 3.76 2.17 -0.24
N SER A 62 4.91 1.83 -0.82
CA SER A 62 5.32 2.37 -2.12
C SER A 62 4.27 2.04 -3.19
N PHE A 63 3.92 3.05 -3.97
CA PHE A 63 3.05 2.86 -5.14
C PHE A 63 3.94 2.51 -6.34
N ASN A 64 4.18 1.21 -6.51
CA ASN A 64 4.92 0.61 -7.61
C ASN A 64 4.64 -0.90 -7.68
N VAL A 65 5.11 -1.54 -8.76
CA VAL A 65 5.23 -3.00 -8.84
C VAL A 65 6.67 -3.40 -8.50
N ARG A 66 6.89 -4.62 -8.01
CA ARG A 66 8.24 -5.11 -7.71
C ARG A 66 9.11 -5.05 -8.96
N GLY A 67 10.24 -4.34 -8.84
CA GLY A 67 11.18 -4.11 -9.95
C GLY A 67 11.04 -2.75 -10.61
N GLU A 68 9.97 -2.01 -10.34
CA GLU A 68 9.73 -0.68 -10.92
C GLU A 68 10.04 0.45 -9.91
N PRO A 69 10.46 1.64 -10.39
CA PRO A 69 10.53 2.84 -9.55
C PRO A 69 9.15 3.26 -9.04
N ILE A 70 9.13 4.11 -8.01
CA ILE A 70 7.87 4.76 -7.58
C ILE A 70 7.30 5.58 -8.74
N VAL A 71 5.99 5.50 -8.93
CA VAL A 71 5.28 6.25 -9.99
C VAL A 71 5.60 7.75 -9.93
N ALA A 72 5.83 8.37 -11.08
CA ALA A 72 6.19 9.78 -11.19
C ALA A 72 5.29 10.59 -12.15
N SER A 73 4.38 9.93 -12.86
CA SER A 73 3.40 10.54 -13.75
C SER A 73 2.00 9.92 -13.57
N PRO A 74 0.92 10.63 -13.93
CA PRO A 74 -0.43 10.07 -13.96
C PRO A 74 -0.52 8.79 -14.82
N GLU A 75 0.21 8.74 -15.94
CA GLU A 75 0.29 7.58 -16.83
C GLU A 75 0.95 6.37 -16.14
N ASP A 76 2.03 6.59 -15.39
CA ASP A 76 2.68 5.54 -14.60
C ASP A 76 1.75 5.03 -13.49
N ALA A 77 1.06 5.95 -12.80
CA ALA A 77 0.09 5.61 -11.76
C ALA A 77 -1.06 4.78 -12.32
N TYR A 78 -1.62 5.17 -13.47
CA TYR A 78 -2.68 4.43 -14.14
C TYR A 78 -2.19 3.04 -14.59
N ARG A 79 -1.00 2.94 -15.18
CA ARG A 79 -0.42 1.66 -15.59
C ARG A 79 -0.19 0.74 -14.40
N CYS A 80 0.39 1.24 -13.30
CA CYS A 80 0.60 0.48 -12.08
C CYS A 80 -0.74 0.02 -11.48
N PHE A 81 -1.74 0.90 -11.44
CA PHE A 81 -3.10 0.60 -10.99
C PHE A 81 -3.76 -0.52 -11.81
N MET A 82 -3.70 -0.44 -13.14
CA MET A 82 -4.30 -1.45 -14.01
C MET A 82 -3.59 -2.81 -13.92
N ARG A 83 -2.28 -2.85 -13.62
CA ARG A 83 -1.49 -4.08 -13.51
C ARG A 83 -1.48 -4.75 -12.13
N THR A 84 -1.96 -4.08 -11.07
CA THR A 84 -1.88 -4.59 -9.69
C THR A 84 -3.25 -4.99 -9.14
N GLY A 85 -3.33 -5.50 -7.92
CA GLY A 85 -4.60 -5.79 -7.24
C GLY A 85 -5.31 -4.57 -6.63
N ILE A 86 -4.96 -3.35 -7.02
CA ILE A 86 -5.55 -2.13 -6.44
C ILE A 86 -6.96 -1.91 -6.99
N ASP A 87 -7.94 -1.66 -6.11
CA ASP A 87 -9.35 -1.51 -6.49
C ASP A 87 -9.73 -0.09 -6.98
N MET A 88 -9.06 0.94 -6.44
CA MET A 88 -9.35 2.34 -6.71
C MET A 88 -8.07 3.17 -6.79
N LEU A 89 -8.02 4.10 -7.74
CA LEU A 89 -6.96 5.08 -7.89
C LEU A 89 -7.55 6.50 -7.75
N VAL A 90 -7.03 7.27 -6.79
CA VAL A 90 -7.35 8.69 -6.63
C VAL A 90 -6.16 9.51 -7.14
N LEU A 91 -6.39 10.30 -8.18
CA LEU A 91 -5.43 11.24 -8.76
C LEU A 91 -5.99 12.65 -8.66
N GLU A 92 -5.61 13.38 -7.62
CA GLU A 92 -6.16 14.70 -7.32
C GLU A 92 -7.70 14.66 -7.28
N ASN A 93 -8.35 15.31 -8.24
CA ASN A 93 -9.82 15.40 -8.34
C ASN A 93 -10.45 14.28 -9.19
N CYS A 94 -9.66 13.29 -9.60
CA CYS A 94 -10.11 12.16 -10.41
C CYS A 94 -10.12 10.87 -9.58
N ILE A 95 -11.24 10.15 -9.60
CA ILE A 95 -11.37 8.84 -8.97
C ILE A 95 -11.63 7.82 -10.07
N LEU A 96 -10.80 6.79 -10.11
CA LEU A 96 -10.90 5.69 -11.06
C LEU A 96 -11.20 4.41 -10.28
N ILE A 97 -12.29 3.75 -10.63
CA ILE A 97 -12.68 2.45 -10.08
C ILE A 97 -12.27 1.38 -11.09
N LYS A 98 -11.52 0.36 -10.63
CA LYS A 98 -10.85 -0.59 -11.54
C LYS A 98 -11.83 -1.31 -12.46
N ASN A 99 -12.97 -1.73 -11.92
CA ASN A 99 -14.00 -2.45 -12.67
C ASN A 99 -14.81 -1.56 -13.64
N GLU A 100 -14.58 -0.24 -13.62
CA GLU A 100 -15.18 0.72 -14.55
C GLU A 100 -14.20 1.15 -15.66
N GLN A 101 -12.95 0.69 -15.59
CA GLN A 101 -11.94 0.98 -16.61
C GLN A 101 -12.07 0.03 -17.80
N PRO A 102 -11.69 0.47 -19.02
CA PRO A 102 -11.63 -0.43 -20.16
C PRO A 102 -10.66 -1.59 -19.90
N GLU A 103 -10.84 -2.69 -20.64
CA GLU A 103 -9.86 -3.78 -20.65
C GLU A 103 -8.47 -3.23 -20.94
N PHE A 104 -7.54 -3.54 -20.05
CA PHE A 104 -6.16 -3.11 -20.17
C PHE A 104 -5.37 -4.22 -20.85
N PRO A 105 -4.77 -3.98 -22.03
CA PRO A 105 -3.97 -5.01 -22.69
C PRO A 105 -2.77 -5.35 -21.79
N GLU A 106 -2.70 -6.62 -21.39
CA GLU A 106 -1.51 -7.17 -20.75
C GLU A 106 -0.45 -7.38 -21.85
N ASP A 107 0.35 -6.36 -22.13
CA ASP A 107 1.55 -6.56 -22.95
C ASP A 107 2.51 -7.46 -22.14
N GLU A 108 2.79 -8.65 -22.67
CA GLU A 108 3.45 -9.78 -21.97
C GLU A 108 4.89 -9.48 -21.50
N ASP A 109 5.56 -8.42 -22.00
CA ASP A 109 7.00 -8.18 -21.79
C ASP A 109 7.33 -6.93 -20.94
N TRP A 110 6.49 -6.51 -20.00
CA TRP A 110 6.87 -5.39 -19.12
C TRP A 110 7.94 -5.75 -18.09
N LYS A 111 8.06 -7.04 -17.72
CA LYS A 111 9.09 -7.54 -16.81
C LYS A 111 10.51 -7.38 -17.39
N ASP A 112 10.62 -7.28 -18.71
CA ASP A 112 11.89 -7.14 -19.42
C ASP A 112 12.36 -5.67 -19.50
N ILE A 113 11.46 -4.70 -19.23
CA ILE A 113 11.77 -3.26 -19.32
C ILE A 113 12.61 -2.79 -18.12
N TYR A 114 12.42 -3.41 -16.96
CA TYR A 114 13.09 -3.04 -15.71
C TYR A 114 13.81 -4.23 -15.07
N ALA A 115 14.42 -5.11 -15.88
CA ALA A 115 15.27 -6.17 -15.38
C ALA A 115 16.26 -5.58 -14.36
N VAL A 116 16.03 -5.88 -13.09
CA VAL A 116 16.91 -5.53 -11.98
C VAL A 116 17.95 -6.63 -11.92
N ASP A 117 19.22 -6.28 -12.17
CA ASP A 117 20.37 -7.12 -11.84
C ASP A 117 20.33 -7.59 -10.38
#